data_AF-A0A1Q5R1Z5-F1
#
_entry.id   AF-A0A1Q5R1Z5-F1
#
_cell.length_a   1.000
_cell.length_b   1.000
_cell.length_c   1.000
_cell.angle_alpha   90.00
_cell.angle_beta   90.00
_cell.angle_gamma   90.00
#
_symmetry.space_group_name_H-M   'P 1'
#
loop_
_entity.id
_entity.type
_entity.pdbx_description
1 polymer ?
#
loop_
_entity_poly.entity_id
_entity_poly.type
_entity_poly.pdbx_seq_one_letter_code
_entity_poly.pdbx_strand_id
1 'polypeptide(L)'
;MFLRRAASLSLLISLALASTARAGTIGREQDIVDLKLGQRVLVDDGTCPAGQVKEVRGAKMTDNGVARTSSCVPRYGPKTK
;
A
#
# COMPACT_ATOMS: atom_id res chain seq x y z
N MET A 1 -16.66 2.81 -39.97
CA MET A 1 -16.57 1.51 -39.27
C MET A 1 -15.19 1.27 -38.63
N PHE A 2 -14.08 1.60 -39.29
CA PHE A 2 -12.71 1.47 -38.75
C PHE A 2 -12.43 2.32 -37.50
N LEU A 3 -12.98 3.54 -37.41
CA LEU A 3 -12.76 4.45 -36.27
C LEU A 3 -13.37 3.92 -34.95
N ARG A 4 -14.50 3.20 -35.02
CA ARG A 4 -15.13 2.55 -33.86
C ARG A 4 -14.31 1.36 -33.36
N ARG A 5 -13.69 0.60 -34.28
CA ARG A 5 -12.80 -0.53 -33.94
C ARG A 5 -11.50 -0.07 -33.29
N ALA A 6 -10.91 1.02 -33.80
CA ALA A 6 -9.72 1.63 -33.20
C ALA A 6 -10.01 2.12 -31.77
N ALA A 7 -11.14 2.82 -31.56
CA ALA A 7 -11.54 3.29 -30.24
C ALA A 7 -11.77 2.14 -29.24
N SER A 8 -12.38 1.02 -29.68
CA SER A 8 -12.55 -0.16 -28.82
C SER A 8 -11.24 -0.85 -28.45
N LEU A 9 -10.26 -0.88 -29.38
CA LEU A 9 -8.94 -1.45 -29.07
C LEU A 9 -8.17 -0.59 -28.05
N SER A 10 -8.20 0.73 -28.21
CA SER A 10 -7.53 1.65 -27.29
C SER A 10 -8.10 1.56 -25.86
N LEU A 11 -9.41 1.34 -25.73
CA LEU A 11 -10.06 1.17 -24.43
C LEU A 11 -9.64 -0.15 -23.74
N LEU A 12 -9.53 -1.24 -24.50
CA LEU A 12 -9.07 -2.54 -23.97
C LEU A 12 -7.62 -2.48 -23.49
N ILE A 13 -6.74 -1.78 -24.21
CA ILE A 13 -5.32 -1.63 -23.83
C ILE A 13 -5.18 -0.82 -22.53
N SER A 14 -5.99 0.23 -22.37
CA SER A 14 -5.97 1.07 -21.17
C SER A 14 -6.35 0.31 -19.89
N LEU A 15 -7.28 -0.67 -20.00
CA LEU A 15 -7.69 -1.50 -18.87
C LEU A 15 -6.61 -2.49 -18.42
N ALA A 16 -5.76 -2.95 -19.34
CA ALA A 16 -4.69 -3.89 -19.04
C ALA A 16 -3.53 -3.26 -18.23
N LEU A 17 -3.35 -1.95 -18.31
CA LEU A 17 -2.25 -1.23 -17.64
C LEU A 17 -2.62 -0.63 -16.28
N ALA A 18 -3.84 -0.89 -15.80
CA ALA A 18 -4.26 -0.48 -14.46
C ALA A 18 -3.55 -1.34 -13.39
N SER A 19 -2.32 -0.94 -13.04
CA SER A 19 -1.58 -1.55 -11.95
C SER A 19 -2.32 -1.29 -10.64
N THR A 20 -2.89 -2.34 -10.06
CA THR A 20 -3.58 -2.27 -8.77
C THR A 20 -2.54 -2.06 -7.67
N ALA A 21 -2.51 -0.87 -7.07
CA ALA A 21 -1.74 -0.61 -5.86
C ALA A 21 -2.38 -1.41 -4.72
N ARG A 22 -1.94 -2.67 -4.54
CA ARG A 22 -2.40 -3.54 -3.47
C ARG A 22 -1.77 -3.08 -2.16
N ALA A 23 -2.58 -2.52 -1.27
CA ALA A 23 -2.22 -2.34 0.13
C ALA A 23 -2.14 -3.73 0.78
N GLY A 24 -0.96 -4.35 0.76
CA GLY A 24 -0.72 -5.64 1.41
C GLY A 24 -0.83 -5.48 2.92
N THR A 25 -1.75 -6.19 3.56
CA THR A 25 -1.77 -6.37 5.01
C THR A 25 -0.77 -7.46 5.36
N ILE A 26 0.38 -7.06 5.91
CA ILE A 26 1.47 -7.97 6.24
C ILE A 26 1.38 -8.29 7.74
N GLY A 27 1.38 -9.57 8.09
CA GLY A 27 1.19 -10.06 9.46
C GLY A 27 2.37 -9.81 10.41
N ARG A 28 3.56 -9.50 9.88
CA ARG A 28 4.77 -9.19 10.67
C ARG A 28 5.61 -8.13 9.95
N GLU A 29 6.14 -7.18 10.70
CA GLU A 29 6.97 -6.08 10.16
C GLU A 29 8.24 -6.58 9.42
N GLN A 30 8.74 -7.76 9.79
CA GLN A 30 9.89 -8.42 9.15
C GLN A 30 9.59 -8.90 7.72
N ASP A 31 8.32 -9.18 7.41
CA ASP A 31 7.89 -9.63 6.07
C ASP A 31 7.67 -8.45 5.10
N ILE A 32 7.86 -7.21 5.57
CA ILE A 32 7.94 -6.06 4.68
C ILE A 32 9.31 -6.14 4.00
N VAL A 33 9.42 -6.85 2.89
CA VAL A 33 10.72 -7.06 2.22
C VAL A 33 11.23 -5.75 1.59
N ASP A 34 10.34 -4.99 0.94
CA ASP A 34 10.71 -3.80 0.15
C ASP A 34 9.82 -2.60 0.51
N LEU A 35 10.13 -1.92 1.63
CA LEU A 35 9.44 -0.69 2.03
C LEU A 35 10.03 0.50 1.28
N LYS A 36 9.27 1.09 0.36
CA LYS A 36 9.72 2.27 -0.37
C LYS A 36 9.74 3.51 0.52
N LEU A 37 10.60 4.46 0.19
CA LEU A 37 10.63 5.76 0.86
C LEU A 37 9.25 6.44 0.74
N GLY A 38 8.71 6.90 1.86
CA GLY A 38 7.38 7.51 1.94
C GLY A 38 6.20 6.52 1.96
N GLN A 39 6.42 5.23 1.68
CA GLN A 39 5.39 4.21 1.75
C GLN A 39 4.96 3.98 3.21
N ARG A 40 3.66 3.76 3.43
CA ARG A 40 3.05 3.43 4.72
C ARG A 40 2.38 2.07 4.59
N VAL A 41 2.60 1.20 5.56
CA VAL A 41 2.01 -0.14 5.63
C VAL A 41 1.40 -0.32 7.02
N LEU A 42 0.17 -0.82 7.07
CA LEU A 42 -0.50 -1.16 8.32
C LEU A 42 -0.27 -2.63 8.64
N VAL A 43 0.25 -2.91 9.84
CA VAL A 43 0.56 -4.24 10.36
C VAL A 43 -0.26 -4.46 11.62
N ASP A 44 -0.98 -5.57 11.66
CA ASP A 44 -1.78 -5.97 12.83
C ASP A 44 -1.08 -7.12 13.55
N ASP A 45 -0.04 -6.79 14.32
CA ASP A 45 0.78 -7.75 15.07
C ASP A 45 0.38 -7.85 16.56
N GLY A 46 -0.70 -7.19 16.96
CA GLY A 46 -1.17 -7.17 18.35
C GLY A 46 -0.31 -6.35 19.32
N THR A 47 0.74 -5.68 18.85
CA THR A 47 1.63 -4.85 19.71
C THR A 47 0.97 -3.54 20.13
N CYS A 48 0.03 -3.04 19.34
CA CYS A 48 -0.68 -1.80 19.61
C CYS A 48 -1.96 -2.02 20.45
N PRO A 49 -2.36 -1.04 21.28
CA PRO A 49 -3.58 -1.12 22.09
C PRO A 49 -4.85 -1.34 21.25
N ALA A 50 -5.91 -1.82 21.90
CA ALA A 50 -7.22 -1.98 21.27
C ALA A 50 -7.68 -0.67 20.59
N GLY A 51 -8.16 -0.77 19.36
CA GLY A 51 -8.53 0.39 18.53
C GLY A 51 -7.36 1.05 17.77
N GLN A 52 -6.14 0.55 17.92
CA GLN A 52 -4.96 1.02 17.19
C GLN A 52 -4.36 -0.09 16.31
N VAL A 53 -3.64 0.30 15.27
CA VAL A 53 -2.90 -0.59 14.36
C VAL A 53 -1.48 -0.05 14.21
N LYS A 54 -0.51 -0.94 14.02
CA LYS A 54 0.88 -0.54 13.83
C LYS A 54 1.03 -0.01 12.40
N GLU A 55 1.51 1.21 12.26
CA GLU A 55 1.89 1.79 10.98
C GLU A 55 3.40 1.77 10.85
N VAL A 56 3.88 1.16 9.77
CA VAL A 56 5.30 1.11 9.40
C VAL A 56 5.53 2.03 8.20
N ARG A 57 6.45 2.98 8.33
CA ARG A 57 6.75 3.96 7.27
C ARG A 57 8.21 3.89 6.84
N GLY A 58 8.46 4.03 5.54
CA GLY A 58 9.80 4.30 5.01
C GLY A 58 10.15 5.76 5.26
N ALA A 59 10.87 6.07 6.34
CA ALA A 59 11.03 7.42 6.84
C ALA A 59 12.14 8.23 6.15
N LYS A 60 13.30 7.59 5.90
CA LYS A 60 14.46 8.26 5.28
C LYS A 60 15.30 7.28 4.47
N MET A 61 15.96 7.79 3.43
CA MET A 61 17.01 7.06 2.73
C MET A 61 18.29 7.13 3.58
N THR A 62 18.96 6.00 3.72
CA THR A 62 20.27 5.87 4.38
C THR A 62 21.22 5.16 3.43
N ASP A 63 22.51 5.15 3.75
CA ASP A 63 23.53 4.47 2.93
C ASP A 63 23.28 2.96 2.80
N ASN A 64 22.53 2.38 3.74
CA ASN A 64 22.12 0.97 3.75
C ASN A 64 20.69 0.75 3.22
N GLY A 65 20.07 1.76 2.59
CA GLY A 65 18.70 1.71 2.07
C GLY A 65 17.67 2.48 2.90
N VAL A 66 16.39 2.13 2.77
CA VAL A 66 15.29 2.87 3.42
C VAL A 66 15.17 2.50 4.90
N ALA A 67 15.37 3.47 5.78
CA ALA A 67 15.12 3.32 7.21
C ALA A 67 13.62 3.31 7.52
N ARG A 68 13.21 2.40 8.40
CA ARG A 68 11.81 2.18 8.77
C ARG A 68 11.52 2.81 10.13
N THR A 69 10.33 3.36 10.30
CA THR A 69 9.79 3.78 11.59
C THR A 69 8.43 3.15 11.82
N SER A 70 8.15 2.76 13.07
CA SER A 70 6.89 2.14 13.47
C SER A 70 6.17 3.00 14.51
N SER A 71 4.87 3.23 14.33
CA SER A 71 4.03 3.95 15.30
C SER A 71 2.62 3.38 15.36
N CYS A 72 2.01 3.34 16.54
CA CYS A 72 0.60 2.97 16.67
C CYS A 72 -0.29 4.14 16.24
N VAL A 73 -1.20 3.88 15.30
CA VAL A 73 -2.17 4.87 14.79
C VAL A 73 -3.60 4.37 15.01
N PRO A 74 -4.60 5.25 15.15
CA PRO A 74 -5.99 4.83 15.25
C PRO A 74 -6.40 3.97 14.05
N ARG A 75 -7.15 2.89 14.29
CA ARG A 75 -7.74 2.08 13.22
C ARG A 75 -8.87 2.84 12.54
N TYR A 76 -8.59 3.41 11.38
CA TYR A 76 -9.62 3.94 10.50
C TYR A 76 -10.17 2.81 9.62
N GLY A 77 -11.21 2.13 10.10
CA GLY A 77 -12.03 1.24 9.27
C GLY A 77 -12.96 2.04 8.34
N PRO A 78 -13.55 1.40 7.31
CA PRO A 78 -14.57 2.06 6.50
C PRO A 78 -15.67 2.56 7.44
N LYS A 79 -15.98 3.87 7.36
CA LYS A 79 -17.09 4.48 8.10
C LYS A 79 -18.37 3.78 7.65
N THR A 80 -18.85 2.79 8.39
CA THR A 80 -20.20 2.26 8.20
C THR A 80 -21.16 3.38 8.57
N LYS A 81 -21.90 3.88 7.57
CA LYS A 81 -23.06 4.74 7.79
C LYS A 81 -24.26 3.89 8.20
#